data_AF-A0A2V8FC87-F1
#
_entry.id   AF-A0A2V8FC87-F1
#
_cell.length_a   1.000
_cell.length_b   1.000
_cell.length_c   1.000
_cell.angle_alpha   90.00
_cell.angle_beta   90.00
_cell.angle_gamma   90.00
#
_symmetry.space_group_name_H-M   'P 1'
#
loop_
_entity.id
_entity.type
_entity.pdbx_description
1 polymer ?
#
loop_
_entity_poly.entity_id
_entity_poly.type
_entity_poly.pdbx_seq_one_letter_code
_entity_poly.pdbx_strand_id
1 'polypeptide(L)'
;TAVIGTMNNAGTVLLQLADMSIIQAEVEVDETNIPSVQFGQKAKITIDAIPDKSFKGHVSEIGNSPIQAAPGATGTQATNFKVVVILDEVVPDVRPGFTATADITTATRKEVVSVPIPAVAVRELVYDANGQIVKEPRNDKRRRGGSGSSMEPVAAAAELKPGQTRKESEGVFLVRDGRAEFLPIKMGVAGDKYFEVLSGLTIGDEVITGPYNSVRAMADGDPVKVDNTKKGRLGG
;
A
#
# COMPACT_ATOMS: atom_id res chain seq x y z
N THR A 1 -16.33 -24.38 -34.05
CA THR A 1 -16.78 -25.77 -34.21
C THR A 1 -17.08 -26.02 -35.68
N ALA A 2 -16.34 -26.90 -36.34
CA ALA A 2 -16.64 -27.29 -37.72
C ALA A 2 -17.77 -28.32 -37.73
N VAL A 3 -18.86 -28.05 -38.44
CA VAL A 3 -19.96 -29.00 -38.61
C VAL A 3 -19.70 -29.81 -39.88
N ILE A 4 -19.80 -31.14 -39.77
CA ILE A 4 -19.64 -32.02 -40.92
C ILE A 4 -20.75 -31.70 -41.92
N GLY A 5 -20.38 -31.42 -43.17
CA GLY A 5 -21.33 -31.12 -44.26
C GLY A 5 -21.55 -29.64 -44.57
N THR A 6 -20.93 -28.71 -43.85
CA THR A 6 -20.97 -27.28 -44.18
C THR A 6 -19.71 -26.84 -44.91
N MET A 7 -19.85 -26.02 -45.97
CA MET A 7 -18.71 -25.30 -46.54
C MET A 7 -18.12 -24.36 -45.50
N ASN A 8 -16.84 -24.51 -45.16
CA ASN A 8 -16.10 -23.58 -44.32
C ASN A 8 -15.27 -22.65 -45.21
N ASN A 9 -15.31 -21.36 -44.93
CA ASN A 9 -14.51 -20.38 -45.67
C ASN A 9 -13.02 -20.52 -45.32
N ALA A 10 -12.14 -20.18 -46.26
CA ALA A 10 -10.70 -20.11 -46.01
C ALA A 10 -10.40 -19.14 -44.85
N GLY A 11 -9.59 -19.58 -43.89
CA GLY A 11 -9.30 -18.81 -42.67
C GLY A 11 -10.17 -19.15 -41.45
N THR A 12 -11.14 -20.05 -41.58
CA THR A 12 -11.94 -20.52 -40.43
C THR A 12 -11.11 -21.42 -39.53
N VAL A 13 -10.96 -21.07 -38.25
CA VAL A 13 -10.32 -21.93 -37.23
C VAL A 13 -11.24 -23.11 -36.91
N LEU A 14 -10.82 -24.32 -37.28
CA LEU A 14 -11.62 -25.55 -37.08
C LEU A 14 -11.42 -26.15 -35.68
N LEU A 15 -10.18 -26.08 -35.17
CA LEU A 15 -9.74 -26.64 -33.90
C LEU A 15 -8.64 -25.75 -33.31
N GLN A 16 -8.63 -25.58 -31.99
CA GLN A 16 -7.51 -25.02 -31.24
C GLN A 16 -6.97 -26.09 -30.30
N LEU A 17 -5.68 -26.40 -30.42
CA LEU A 17 -4.97 -27.30 -29.51
C LEU A 17 -4.20 -26.45 -28.51
N ALA A 18 -4.47 -26.64 -27.22
CA ALA A 18 -3.79 -25.90 -26.15
C ALA A 18 -2.81 -26.83 -25.44
N ASP A 19 -1.55 -26.42 -25.34
CA ASP A 19 -0.54 -27.09 -24.51
C ASP A 19 -0.67 -26.64 -23.07
N MET A 20 -1.02 -27.57 -22.18
CA MET A 20 -1.24 -27.31 -20.75
C MET A 20 -0.02 -27.67 -19.89
N SER A 21 1.12 -27.95 -20.51
CA SER A 21 2.37 -28.26 -19.80
C SER A 21 2.92 -27.05 -19.05
N ILE A 22 2.72 -25.85 -19.60
CA ILE A 22 3.14 -24.58 -19.01
C ILE A 22 1.92 -23.67 -18.95
N ILE A 23 1.55 -23.25 -17.75
CA ILE A 23 0.44 -22.33 -17.53
C ILE A 23 1.03 -20.94 -17.38
N GLN A 24 0.49 -20.01 -18.17
CA GLN A 24 0.85 -18.60 -18.14
C GLN A 24 -0.35 -17.81 -17.65
N ALA A 25 -0.13 -16.95 -16.66
CA ALA A 25 -1.07 -15.94 -16.23
C ALA A 25 -0.71 -14.62 -16.89
N GLU A 26 -1.60 -14.12 -17.74
CA GLU A 26 -1.50 -12.78 -18.29
C GLU A 26 -2.16 -11.81 -17.33
N VAL A 27 -1.41 -10.86 -16.80
CA VAL A 27 -1.90 -9.86 -15.85
C VAL A 27 -1.68 -8.45 -16.38
N GLU A 28 -2.63 -7.58 -16.11
CA GLU A 28 -2.55 -6.17 -16.47
C GLU A 28 -2.00 -5.37 -15.28
N VAL A 29 -0.95 -4.59 -15.52
CA VAL A 29 -0.30 -3.76 -14.51
C VAL A 29 -0.32 -2.30 -14.96
N ASP A 30 -0.65 -1.40 -14.04
CA ASP A 30 -0.68 0.04 -14.29
C ASP A 30 0.72 0.61 -14.58
N GLU A 31 0.80 1.62 -15.45
CA GLU A 31 2.04 2.32 -15.84
C GLU A 31 2.87 2.78 -14.63
N THR A 32 2.24 3.20 -13.54
CA THR A 32 2.95 3.66 -12.34
C THR A 32 3.71 2.55 -11.61
N ASN A 33 3.34 1.28 -11.82
CA ASN A 33 3.96 0.15 -11.14
C ASN A 33 4.96 -0.61 -12.02
N ILE A 34 4.88 -0.47 -13.35
CA ILE A 34 5.78 -1.13 -14.30
C ILE A 34 7.27 -0.92 -14.03
N PRO A 35 7.76 0.28 -13.67
CA PRO A 35 9.18 0.48 -13.36
C PRO A 35 9.71 -0.39 -12.20
N SER A 36 8.83 -0.86 -11.31
CA SER A 36 9.19 -1.71 -10.17
C SER A 36 9.18 -3.21 -10.49
N VAL A 37 8.57 -3.60 -11.61
CA VAL A 37 8.46 -4.99 -12.05
C VAL A 37 9.71 -5.38 -12.84
N GLN A 38 10.28 -6.54 -12.53
CA GLN A 38 11.48 -7.05 -13.17
C GLN A 38 11.33 -8.52 -13.54
N PHE A 39 12.02 -8.93 -14.61
CA PHE A 39 12.07 -10.32 -15.04
C PHE A 39 12.61 -11.22 -13.91
N GLY A 40 11.97 -12.37 -13.72
CA GLY A 40 12.34 -13.36 -12.70
C GLY A 40 11.88 -13.04 -11.28
N GLN A 41 11.14 -11.95 -11.05
CA GLN A 41 10.52 -11.70 -9.75
C GLN A 41 9.52 -12.80 -9.40
N LYS A 42 9.47 -13.14 -8.10
CA LYS A 42 8.54 -14.14 -7.58
C LYS A 42 7.13 -13.55 -7.57
N ALA A 43 6.18 -14.35 -8.03
CA ALA A 43 4.77 -14.01 -8.02
C ALA A 43 3.97 -15.12 -7.32
N LYS A 44 2.92 -14.72 -6.63
CA LYS A 44 1.94 -15.62 -6.05
C LYS A 44 0.64 -15.48 -6.84
N ILE A 45 0.20 -16.58 -7.44
CA ILE A 45 -0.97 -16.59 -8.31
C ILE A 45 -2.11 -17.27 -7.57
N THR A 46 -3.28 -16.64 -7.56
CA THR A 46 -4.53 -17.19 -7.05
C THR A 46 -5.52 -17.25 -8.19
N ILE A 47 -6.25 -18.35 -8.31
CA ILE A 47 -7.17 -18.59 -9.41
C ILE A 47 -8.58 -18.55 -8.84
N ASP A 48 -9.47 -17.75 -9.42
CA ASP A 48 -10.80 -17.51 -8.86
C ASP A 48 -11.63 -18.79 -8.76
N ALA A 49 -11.39 -19.74 -9.67
CA ALA A 49 -12.02 -21.06 -9.65
C ALA A 49 -11.53 -21.97 -8.50
N ILE A 50 -10.39 -21.65 -7.86
CA ILE A 50 -9.77 -22.43 -6.79
C ILE A 50 -9.26 -21.47 -5.69
N PRO A 51 -10.15 -20.77 -4.96
CA PRO A 51 -9.78 -19.66 -4.07
C PRO A 51 -8.93 -20.10 -2.85
N ASP A 52 -9.04 -21.36 -2.43
CA ASP A 52 -8.30 -21.89 -1.28
C ASP A 52 -6.85 -22.27 -1.59
N LYS A 53 -6.41 -22.12 -2.86
CA LYS A 53 -5.05 -22.46 -3.29
C LYS A 53 -4.35 -21.29 -3.94
N SER A 54 -3.09 -21.12 -3.58
CA SER A 54 -2.17 -20.18 -4.22
C SER A 54 -0.98 -20.94 -4.79
N PHE A 55 -0.58 -20.57 -5.99
CA PHE A 55 0.51 -21.18 -6.73
C PHE A 55 1.68 -20.22 -6.81
N LYS A 56 2.89 -20.77 -6.84
CA LYS A 56 4.10 -19.98 -7.07
C LYS A 56 4.36 -19.85 -8.56
N GLY A 57 4.88 -18.70 -8.95
CA GLY A 57 5.36 -18.46 -10.29
C GLY A 57 6.41 -17.36 -10.31
N HIS A 58 6.86 -17.05 -11.51
CA HIS A 58 7.82 -16.00 -11.76
C HIS A 58 7.45 -15.18 -13.00
N VAL A 59 7.83 -13.91 -12.98
CA VAL A 59 7.63 -13.00 -14.13
C VAL A 59 8.53 -13.46 -15.27
N SER A 60 7.93 -13.81 -16.42
CA SER A 60 8.65 -14.26 -17.61
C SER A 60 8.63 -13.24 -18.75
N GLU A 61 7.65 -12.35 -18.78
CA GLU A 61 7.56 -11.33 -19.81
C GLU A 61 6.97 -10.05 -19.26
N ILE A 62 7.50 -8.92 -19.69
CA ILE A 62 6.98 -7.59 -19.40
C ILE A 62 6.74 -6.94 -20.76
N GLY A 63 5.49 -6.61 -21.04
CA GLY A 63 5.11 -5.94 -22.27
C GLY A 63 5.77 -4.58 -22.36
N ASN A 64 6.39 -4.28 -23.49
CA ASN A 64 7.06 -2.99 -23.74
C ASN A 64 6.11 -1.93 -24.34
N SER A 65 4.84 -2.25 -24.50
CA SER A 65 3.83 -1.36 -25.05
C SER A 65 2.57 -1.44 -24.21
N PRO A 66 1.90 -0.31 -24.01
CA PRO A 66 0.64 -0.30 -23.31
C PRO A 66 -0.43 -1.01 -24.13
N ILE A 67 -1.39 -1.62 -23.44
CA ILE A 67 -2.56 -2.25 -24.03
C ILE A 67 -3.38 -1.14 -24.67
N GLN A 68 -3.36 -1.09 -26.00
CA GLN A 68 -4.18 -0.13 -26.75
C GLN A 68 -5.62 -0.60 -26.72
N ALA A 69 -6.51 0.22 -26.17
CA ALA A 69 -7.93 -0.03 -26.23
C ALA A 69 -8.45 -0.01 -27.67
N ALA A 70 -9.51 -0.78 -27.91
CA ALA A 70 -10.14 -0.86 -29.23
C ALA A 70 -10.53 0.53 -29.77
N PRO A 71 -10.37 0.76 -31.09
CA PRO A 71 -10.72 2.05 -31.69
C PRO A 71 -12.19 2.37 -31.45
N GLY A 72 -12.46 3.49 -30.73
CA GLY A 72 -13.83 3.97 -30.44
C GLY A 72 -14.15 4.20 -28.95
N ALA A 73 -13.26 3.83 -28.02
CA ALA A 73 -13.47 4.07 -26.59
C ALA A 73 -13.25 5.54 -26.21
N THR A 74 -14.34 6.29 -26.01
CA THR A 74 -14.32 7.68 -25.52
C THR A 74 -14.25 7.70 -23.99
N GLY A 75 -13.04 7.83 -23.43
CA GLY A 75 -12.80 8.01 -21.99
C GLY A 75 -11.31 8.17 -21.69
N THR A 76 -10.98 8.78 -20.55
CA THR A 76 -9.61 8.80 -20.01
C THR A 76 -9.21 7.37 -19.67
N GLN A 77 -8.35 6.77 -20.47
CA GLN A 77 -7.99 5.37 -20.30
C GLN A 77 -6.78 5.24 -19.38
N ALA A 78 -6.84 4.28 -18.46
CA ALA A 78 -5.68 3.88 -17.68
C ALA A 78 -4.70 3.15 -18.60
N THR A 79 -3.43 3.58 -18.58
CA THR A 79 -2.37 3.00 -19.38
C THR A 79 -1.90 1.72 -18.70
N ASN A 80 -2.43 0.58 -19.13
CA ASN A 80 -2.04 -0.74 -18.60
C ASN A 80 -0.99 -1.39 -19.51
N PHE A 81 -0.12 -2.19 -18.91
CA PHE A 81 0.86 -3.01 -19.60
C PHE A 81 0.62 -4.48 -19.29
N LYS A 82 0.79 -5.33 -20.29
CA LYS A 82 0.67 -6.79 -20.15
C LYS A 82 1.94 -7.34 -19.49
N VAL A 83 1.80 -8.09 -18.41
CA VAL A 83 2.87 -8.86 -17.77
C VAL A 83 2.49 -10.33 -17.80
N VAL A 84 3.43 -11.20 -18.18
CA VAL A 84 3.22 -12.65 -18.20
C VAL A 84 3.98 -13.27 -17.05
N VAL A 85 3.25 -14.09 -16.28
CA VAL A 85 3.77 -14.85 -15.15
C VAL A 85 3.62 -16.33 -15.45
N ILE A 86 4.74 -17.07 -15.44
CA ILE A 86 4.74 -18.52 -15.58
C ILE A 86 4.55 -19.15 -14.20
N LEU A 87 3.64 -20.12 -14.10
CA LEU A 87 3.48 -20.91 -12.88
C LEU A 87 4.56 -21.99 -12.83
N ASP A 88 5.24 -22.10 -11.69
CA ASP A 88 6.31 -23.08 -11.47
C ASP A 88 5.75 -24.48 -11.13
N GLU A 89 4.50 -24.52 -10.70
CA GLU A 89 3.82 -25.71 -10.19
C GLU A 89 2.67 -26.10 -11.11
N VAL A 90 2.44 -27.42 -11.26
CA VAL A 90 1.31 -27.92 -12.05
C VAL A 90 0.01 -27.68 -11.28
N VAL A 91 -0.91 -26.94 -11.90
CA VAL A 91 -2.23 -26.68 -11.32
C VAL A 91 -3.22 -27.74 -11.81
N PRO A 92 -3.76 -28.59 -10.94
CA PRO A 92 -4.81 -29.53 -11.32
C PRO A 92 -6.10 -28.76 -11.68
N ASP A 93 -6.79 -29.20 -12.73
CA ASP A 93 -8.09 -28.70 -13.17
C ASP A 93 -8.13 -27.23 -13.66
N VAL A 94 -6.97 -26.62 -13.97
CA VAL A 94 -6.98 -25.30 -14.63
C VAL A 94 -7.36 -25.44 -16.10
N ARG A 95 -8.18 -24.51 -16.59
CA ARG A 95 -8.51 -24.39 -18.01
C ARG A 95 -8.06 -23.03 -18.54
N PRO A 96 -7.63 -22.94 -19.81
CA PRO A 96 -7.38 -21.67 -20.45
C PRO A 96 -8.62 -20.77 -20.37
N GLY A 97 -8.38 -19.48 -20.10
CA GLY A 97 -9.45 -18.50 -19.93
C GLY A 97 -10.00 -18.37 -18.51
N PHE A 98 -9.43 -19.07 -17.52
CA PHE A 98 -9.71 -18.77 -16.11
C PHE A 98 -9.16 -17.41 -15.70
N THR A 99 -9.91 -16.70 -14.84
CA THR A 99 -9.44 -15.48 -14.19
C THR A 99 -8.49 -15.82 -13.05
N ALA A 100 -7.40 -15.08 -12.96
CA ALA A 100 -6.42 -15.22 -11.90
C ALA A 100 -5.96 -13.83 -11.43
N THR A 101 -5.62 -13.76 -10.15
CA THR A 101 -4.97 -12.60 -9.53
C THR A 101 -3.52 -12.97 -9.20
N ALA A 102 -2.57 -12.12 -9.59
CA ALA A 102 -1.15 -12.33 -9.29
C ALA A 102 -0.60 -11.22 -8.39
N ASP A 103 0.00 -11.61 -7.27
CA ASP A 103 0.76 -10.74 -6.38
C ASP A 103 2.25 -10.86 -6.73
N ILE A 104 2.82 -9.82 -7.35
CA ILE A 104 4.23 -9.79 -7.74
C ILE A 104 5.05 -9.15 -6.60
N THR A 105 6.04 -9.88 -6.11
CA THR A 105 6.96 -9.37 -5.09
C THR A 105 8.07 -8.53 -5.75
N THR A 106 7.93 -7.20 -5.72
CA THR A 106 8.86 -6.27 -6.38
C THR A 106 10.16 -6.05 -5.61
N ALA A 107 10.11 -6.10 -4.28
CA ALA A 107 11.28 -5.94 -3.42
C ALA A 107 11.15 -6.80 -2.15
N THR A 108 12.28 -7.25 -1.63
CA THR A 108 12.37 -7.89 -0.32
C THR A 108 13.54 -7.28 0.45
N ARG A 109 13.28 -6.88 1.69
CA ARG A 109 14.28 -6.40 2.64
C ARG A 109 14.25 -7.30 3.86
N LYS A 110 15.42 -7.71 4.33
CA LYS A 110 15.61 -8.47 5.57
C LYS A 110 16.31 -7.57 6.58
N GLU A 111 16.07 -7.81 7.86
CA GLU A 111 16.74 -7.07 8.95
C GLU A 111 16.46 -5.56 8.92
N VAL A 112 15.19 -5.19 8.79
CA VAL A 112 14.75 -3.78 8.76
C VAL A 112 13.82 -3.45 9.91
N VAL A 113 13.93 -2.21 10.42
CA VAL A 113 12.92 -1.67 11.33
C VAL A 113 11.62 -1.53 10.56
N SER A 114 10.56 -2.15 11.08
CA SER A 114 9.26 -2.14 10.43
C SER A 114 8.16 -1.77 11.41
N VAL A 115 7.16 -1.04 10.92
CA VAL A 115 6.00 -0.64 11.71
C VAL A 115 4.73 -1.23 11.09
N PRO A 116 3.77 -1.71 11.89
CA PRO A 116 2.49 -2.15 11.35
C PRO A 116 1.79 -1.02 10.61
N ILE A 117 1.17 -1.33 9.47
CA ILE A 117 0.36 -0.36 8.69
C ILE A 117 -0.60 0.47 9.56
N PRO A 118 -1.40 -0.11 10.51
CA PRO A 118 -2.36 0.68 11.29
C PRO A 118 -1.72 1.63 12.32
N ALA A 119 -0.40 1.60 12.50
CA ALA A 119 0.31 2.50 13.42
C ALA A 119 0.68 3.84 12.78
N VAL A 120 0.67 3.92 11.44
CA VAL A 120 1.07 5.12 10.70
C VAL A 120 -0.07 6.13 10.67
N ALA A 121 0.25 7.39 10.95
CA ALA A 121 -0.67 8.51 10.86
C ALA A 121 -0.04 9.67 10.07
N VAL A 122 -0.91 10.41 9.37
CA VAL A 122 -0.54 11.64 8.67
C VAL A 122 -0.93 12.83 9.53
N ARG A 123 0.02 13.75 9.75
CA ARG A 123 -0.20 14.99 10.49
C ARG A 123 0.34 16.19 9.72
N GLU A 124 -0.40 17.28 9.73
CA GLU A 124 0.16 18.58 9.35
C GLU A 124 1.12 19.02 10.45
N LEU A 125 2.41 19.07 10.11
CA LEU A 125 3.44 19.64 10.97
C LEU A 125 3.87 21.00 10.43
N VAL A 126 4.19 21.91 11.35
CA VAL A 126 4.80 23.20 11.02
C VAL A 126 6.31 23.04 11.08
N TYR A 127 6.98 23.33 9.97
CA TYR A 127 8.44 23.36 9.87
C TYR A 127 8.92 24.80 9.93
N ASP A 128 10.02 25.05 10.64
CA ASP A 128 10.74 26.32 10.58
C ASP A 128 11.58 26.44 9.29
N ALA A 129 12.24 27.60 9.11
CA ALA A 129 13.10 27.84 7.96
C ALA A 129 14.31 26.89 7.87
N ASN A 130 14.62 26.16 8.94
CA ASN A 130 15.71 25.18 9.02
C ASN A 130 15.21 23.73 8.85
N GLY A 131 13.92 23.51 8.61
CA GLY A 131 13.32 22.19 8.46
C GLY A 131 13.12 21.45 9.78
N GLN A 132 13.14 22.14 10.93
CA GLN A 132 12.82 21.55 12.23
C GLN A 132 11.33 21.71 12.56
N ILE A 133 10.79 20.73 13.28
CA ILE A 133 9.38 20.71 13.68
C ILE A 133 9.17 21.73 14.80
N VAL A 134 8.34 22.73 14.53
CA VAL A 134 7.89 23.68 15.54
C VAL A 134 6.68 23.07 16.25
N LYS A 135 6.91 22.46 17.41
CA LYS A 135 5.82 22.01 18.28
C LYS A 135 5.12 23.25 18.84
N GLU A 136 3.95 23.58 18.31
CA GLU A 136 3.11 24.61 18.93
C GLU A 136 2.65 24.08 20.30
N PRO A 137 2.85 24.82 21.40
CA PRO A 137 2.36 24.40 22.71
C PRO A 137 0.84 24.28 22.64
N ARG A 138 0.34 23.05 22.88
CA ARG A 138 -1.08 22.76 22.93
C ARG A 138 -1.72 23.67 23.99
N ASN A 139 -2.52 24.64 23.57
CA ASN A 139 -3.19 25.55 24.48
C ASN A 139 -4.30 24.77 25.20
N ASP A 140 -3.99 24.23 26.38
CA ASP A 140 -4.81 23.30 27.17
C ASP A 140 -6.08 23.95 27.80
N LYS A 141 -6.45 25.16 27.33
CA LYS A 141 -7.61 25.91 27.85
C LYS A 141 -8.97 25.31 27.49
N ARG A 142 -9.05 24.23 26.70
CA ARG A 142 -10.34 23.62 26.31
C ARG A 142 -10.93 22.64 27.33
N ARG A 143 -10.25 22.31 28.43
CA ARG A 143 -10.74 21.32 29.41
C ARG A 143 -11.17 21.84 30.79
N ARG A 144 -11.06 23.14 31.07
CA ARG A 144 -11.53 23.69 32.35
C ARG A 144 -12.82 24.48 32.14
N GLY A 145 -13.96 23.77 32.15
CA GLY A 145 -15.27 24.38 32.27
C GLY A 145 -15.34 25.22 33.55
N GLY A 146 -15.52 26.52 33.38
CA GLY A 146 -15.73 27.51 34.43
C GLY A 146 -16.31 28.76 33.81
N SER A 147 -17.60 28.98 34.06
CA SER A 147 -18.43 30.11 33.63
C SER A 147 -17.71 31.47 33.78
N GLY A 148 -17.69 32.29 32.73
CA GLY A 148 -17.20 33.67 32.81
C GLY A 148 -16.78 34.28 31.46
N SER A 149 -17.74 34.86 30.76
CA SER A 149 -17.65 36.00 29.83
C SER A 149 -16.26 36.48 29.32
N SER A 150 -15.91 36.09 28.10
CA SER A 150 -15.48 37.00 27.01
C SER A 150 -15.25 36.16 25.75
N MET A 151 -16.12 36.33 24.75
CA MET A 151 -15.87 35.84 23.39
C MET A 151 -14.71 36.65 22.81
N GLU A 152 -13.48 36.14 22.96
CA GLU A 152 -12.45 36.47 21.99
C GLU A 152 -12.72 35.68 20.70
N PRO A 153 -12.57 36.31 19.53
CA PRO A 153 -12.87 35.65 18.27
C PRO A 153 -12.01 34.41 18.13
N VAL A 154 -12.70 33.30 17.86
CA VAL A 154 -12.16 32.02 17.44
C VAL A 154 -10.97 32.27 16.53
N ALA A 155 -9.79 31.83 16.98
CA ALA A 155 -8.54 31.88 16.23
C ALA A 155 -8.78 31.34 14.82
N ALA A 156 -8.99 32.26 13.89
CA ALA A 156 -8.70 32.06 12.49
C ALA A 156 -7.25 31.58 12.43
N ALA A 157 -7.03 30.48 11.71
CA ALA A 157 -5.75 29.84 11.43
C ALA A 157 -4.55 30.66 11.93
N ALA A 158 -3.93 30.23 13.04
CA ALA A 158 -2.71 30.86 13.54
C ALA A 158 -1.77 31.11 12.35
N GLU A 159 -1.56 32.38 12.01
CA GLU A 159 -0.77 32.77 10.85
C GLU A 159 0.65 32.23 11.06
N LEU A 160 1.12 31.45 10.09
CA LEU A 160 2.47 30.90 10.13
C LEU A 160 3.47 32.06 10.25
N LYS A 161 4.42 31.95 11.17
CA LYS A 161 5.47 32.97 11.31
C LYS A 161 6.27 33.03 10.00
N PRO A 162 6.84 34.19 9.61
CA PRO A 162 7.67 34.28 8.41
C PRO A 162 8.75 33.20 8.37
N GLY A 163 8.77 32.39 7.31
CA GLY A 163 9.68 31.26 7.14
C GLY A 163 9.15 29.90 7.63
N GLN A 164 7.94 29.85 8.21
CA GLN A 164 7.29 28.59 8.56
C GLN A 164 6.44 28.04 7.41
N THR A 165 6.48 26.72 7.24
CA THR A 165 5.66 26.02 6.25
C THR A 165 4.87 24.91 6.91
N ARG A 166 3.61 24.73 6.50
CA ARG A 166 2.82 23.55 6.87
C ARG A 166 3.04 22.46 5.84
N LYS A 167 3.33 21.25 6.31
CA LYS A 167 3.49 20.09 5.45
C LYS A 167 2.87 18.87 6.11
N GLU A 168 2.07 18.13 5.34
CA GLU A 168 1.63 16.80 5.73
C GLU A 168 2.84 15.88 5.86
N SER A 169 2.98 15.29 7.04
CA SER A 169 4.10 14.45 7.43
C SER A 169 3.56 13.14 7.97
N GLU A 170 4.12 12.05 7.48
CA GLU A 170 3.81 10.70 7.92
C GLU A 170 4.66 10.36 9.14
N GLY A 171 4.06 9.70 10.12
CA GLY A 171 4.67 9.44 11.41
C GLY A 171 3.99 8.34 12.19
N VAL A 172 4.57 8.02 13.33
CA VAL A 172 4.00 7.10 14.32
C VAL A 172 3.89 7.80 15.68
N PHE A 173 3.01 7.31 16.54
CA PHE A 173 2.94 7.79 17.91
C PHE A 173 3.76 6.88 18.83
N LEU A 174 4.67 7.46 19.61
CA LEU A 174 5.40 6.78 20.66
C LEU A 174 4.71 6.94 22.01
N VAL A 175 4.86 5.95 22.88
CA VAL A 175 4.50 6.08 24.30
C VAL A 175 5.68 6.68 25.05
N ARG A 176 5.52 7.89 25.61
CA ARG A 176 6.47 8.50 26.55
C ARG A 176 5.72 9.06 27.76
N ASP A 177 6.12 8.64 28.96
CA ASP A 177 5.50 9.05 30.22
C ASP A 177 3.96 8.89 30.27
N GLY A 178 3.44 7.82 29.64
CA GLY A 178 2.00 7.56 29.56
C GLY A 178 1.24 8.50 28.61
N ARG A 179 1.94 9.22 27.73
CA ARG A 179 1.37 10.10 26.72
C ARG A 179 1.83 9.70 25.32
N ALA A 180 1.00 9.99 24.34
CA ALA A 180 1.35 9.84 22.93
C ALA A 180 2.24 11.00 22.48
N GLU A 181 3.39 10.69 21.87
CA GLU A 181 4.25 11.67 21.20
C GLU A 181 4.32 11.36 19.69
N PHE A 182 3.95 12.31 18.84
CA PHE A 182 4.05 12.13 17.39
C PHE A 182 5.52 12.25 16.93
N LEU A 183 5.99 11.23 16.23
CA LEU A 183 7.32 11.18 15.66
C LEU A 183 7.22 10.98 14.15
N PRO A 184 7.62 11.96 13.32
CA PRO A 184 7.65 11.75 11.89
C PRO A 184 8.72 10.73 11.53
N ILE A 185 8.38 9.85 10.59
CA ILE A 185 9.27 8.80 10.12
C ILE A 185 9.40 8.88 8.61
N LYS A 186 10.53 8.42 8.08
CA LYS A 186 10.69 8.20 6.65
C LYS A 186 10.40 6.74 6.36
N MET A 187 9.34 6.47 5.61
CA MET A 187 8.98 5.12 5.21
C MET A 187 9.75 4.67 3.96
N GLY A 188 9.97 3.36 3.86
CA GLY A 188 10.56 2.67 2.72
C GLY A 188 9.54 1.79 2.02
N VAL A 189 9.93 0.55 1.71
CA VAL A 189 9.06 -0.42 1.03
C VAL A 189 7.82 -0.74 1.87
N ALA A 190 6.66 -0.73 1.23
CA ALA A 190 5.41 -1.22 1.79
C ALA A 190 5.28 -2.72 1.56
N GLY A 191 5.09 -3.49 2.63
CA GLY A 191 4.69 -4.90 2.55
C GLY A 191 3.22 -5.09 2.96
N ASP A 192 2.75 -6.34 2.96
CA ASP A 192 1.33 -6.67 3.19
C ASP A 192 0.78 -6.23 4.56
N LYS A 193 1.65 -6.19 5.58
CA LYS A 193 1.25 -5.91 6.97
C LYS A 193 2.07 -4.81 7.64
N TYR A 194 3.23 -4.50 7.09
CA TYR A 194 4.22 -3.62 7.69
C TYR A 194 4.83 -2.68 6.66
N PHE A 195 5.17 -1.47 7.08
CA PHE A 195 6.03 -0.55 6.35
C PHE A 195 7.46 -0.67 6.86
N GLU A 196 8.43 -0.65 5.96
CA GLU A 196 9.83 -0.40 6.30
C GLU A 196 10.01 1.04 6.80
N VAL A 197 10.81 1.23 7.83
CA VAL A 197 11.19 2.55 8.35
C VAL A 197 12.66 2.80 8.05
N LEU A 198 12.93 3.80 7.20
CA LEU A 198 14.28 4.21 6.81
C LEU A 198 14.95 5.12 7.85
N SER A 199 14.16 5.98 8.51
CA SER A 199 14.65 6.88 9.55
C SER A 199 13.54 7.36 10.47
N GLY A 200 13.93 7.83 11.65
CA GLY A 200 13.02 8.43 12.63
C GLY A 200 12.57 7.47 13.72
N LEU A 201 12.83 6.17 13.60
CA LEU A 201 12.52 5.18 14.64
C LEU A 201 13.74 4.32 14.96
N THR A 202 13.88 3.94 16.23
CA THR A 202 14.96 3.08 16.71
C THR A 202 14.43 1.78 17.32
N ILE A 203 15.27 0.75 17.34
CA ILE A 203 14.91 -0.53 17.96
C ILE A 203 14.73 -0.32 19.46
N GLY A 204 13.53 -0.63 19.96
CA GLY A 204 13.15 -0.46 21.37
C GLY A 204 12.11 0.64 21.60
N ASP A 205 11.84 1.48 20.61
CA ASP A 205 10.76 2.47 20.71
C ASP A 205 9.39 1.78 20.81
N GLU A 206 8.60 2.20 21.80
CA GLU A 206 7.23 1.70 21.99
C GLU A 206 6.26 2.48 21.11
N VAL A 207 5.94 1.90 19.95
CA VAL A 207 4.98 2.46 19.00
C VAL A 207 3.55 2.08 19.39
N ILE A 208 2.67 3.08 19.41
CA ILE A 208 1.23 2.90 19.62
C ILE A 208 0.64 2.26 18.37
N THR A 209 -0.02 1.13 18.57
CA THR A 209 -0.77 0.43 17.54
C THR A 209 -2.24 0.34 17.96
N GLY A 210 -3.17 0.43 17.01
CA GLY A 210 -4.60 0.41 17.32
C GLY A 210 -5.46 0.50 16.07
N PRO A 211 -6.80 0.54 16.22
CA PRO A 211 -7.70 0.80 15.11
C PRO A 211 -7.31 2.11 14.40
N TYR A 212 -7.31 2.10 13.07
CA TYR A 212 -6.90 3.24 12.25
C TYR A 212 -7.55 4.56 12.69
N ASN A 213 -8.85 4.54 13.00
CA ASN A 213 -9.58 5.73 13.46
C ASN A 213 -9.06 6.28 14.79
N SER A 214 -8.60 5.42 15.71
CA SER A 214 -8.07 5.82 17.01
C SER A 214 -6.71 6.49 16.87
N VAL A 215 -5.80 5.90 16.08
CA VAL A 215 -4.46 6.45 15.83
C VAL A 215 -4.57 7.75 15.03
N ARG A 216 -5.47 7.81 14.03
CA ARG A 216 -5.73 9.02 13.23
C ARG A 216 -6.38 10.16 14.03
N ALA A 217 -7.15 9.86 15.06
CA ALA A 217 -7.77 10.88 15.92
C ALA A 217 -6.83 11.37 17.05
N MET A 218 -5.77 10.63 17.35
CA MET A 218 -4.86 10.88 18.47
C MET A 218 -4.01 12.14 18.28
N ALA A 219 -4.01 13.04 19.24
CA ALA A 219 -3.16 14.23 19.22
C ALA A 219 -1.93 14.09 20.14
N ASP A 220 -0.90 14.89 19.85
CA ASP A 220 0.31 14.94 20.66
C ASP A 220 -0.01 15.31 22.13
N GLY A 221 0.45 14.49 23.07
CA GLY A 221 0.19 14.63 24.50
C GLY A 221 -1.09 13.97 25.00
N ASP A 222 -1.87 13.28 24.15
CA ASP A 222 -3.05 12.53 24.61
C ASP A 222 -2.63 11.42 25.59
N PRO A 223 -3.37 11.23 26.70
CA PRO A 223 -3.06 10.17 27.65
C PRO A 223 -3.33 8.81 27.00
N VAL A 224 -2.37 7.90 27.14
CA VAL A 224 -2.47 6.55 26.60
C VAL A 224 -2.40 5.53 27.71
N LYS A 225 -3.27 4.52 27.62
CA LYS A 225 -3.20 3.35 28.47
C LYS A 225 -2.66 2.21 27.63
N VAL A 226 -1.49 1.71 27.98
CA VAL A 226 -0.86 0.59 27.28
C VAL A 226 -1.63 -0.68 27.59
N ASP A 227 -2.21 -1.29 26.56
CA ASP A 227 -2.76 -2.64 26.62
C ASP A 227 -1.79 -3.60 25.92
N ASN A 228 -0.96 -4.28 26.72
CA ASN A 228 0.11 -5.16 26.22
C ASN A 228 -0.37 -6.58 25.83
N THR A 229 -1.67 -6.78 25.65
CA THR A 229 -2.22 -8.09 25.24
C THR A 229 -1.79 -8.53 23.83
N LYS A 230 -1.28 -7.62 22.99
CA LYS A 230 -0.71 -7.92 21.67
C LYS A 230 0.68 -7.32 21.51
N LYS A 231 1.68 -7.88 22.20
CA LYS A 231 3.09 -7.50 22.02
C LYS A 231 3.57 -7.98 20.64
N GLY A 232 3.36 -7.16 19.61
CA GLY A 232 3.96 -7.35 18.29
C GLY A 232 5.47 -7.15 18.43
N ARG A 233 6.23 -8.25 18.38
CA ARG A 233 7.69 -8.19 18.38
C ARG A 233 8.11 -7.48 17.09
N LEU A 234 8.73 -6.31 17.21
CA LEU A 234 9.49 -5.68 16.12
C LEU A 234 10.55 -6.71 15.70
N GLY A 235 10.29 -7.39 14.59
CA GLY A 235 11.14 -8.48 14.11
C GLY A 235 12.37 -7.89 13.43
N GLY A 236 13.55 -8.30 13.91
CA GLY A 236 14.78 -8.21 13.12
C GLY A 236 14.78 -9.20 11.98
#